data_AF-A0A7S2B5G0-F1
#
_entry.id   AF-A0A7S2B5G0-F1
#
_cell.length_a   1.000
_cell.length_b   1.000
_cell.length_c   1.000
_cell.angle_alpha   90.00
_cell.angle_beta   90.00
_cell.angle_gamma   90.00
#
_symmetry.space_group_name_H-M   'P 1'
#
loop_
_entity.id
_entity.type
_entity.pdbx_description
1 polymer ?
#
loop_
_entity_poly.entity_id
_entity_poly.type
_entity_poly.pdbx_seq_one_letter_code
_entity_poly.pdbx_strand_id
1 'polypeptide(L)'
;MAETLPPTAEGVKECAERLRAGKLVAFPTETVYGLGANALDEPAVRDIFACKGRPLSDPLIVHVASVDDALGCIDIDGVTREAFVALASEFWPGGLTLVAPARAHLPTCLGAGTGSVGVRVPSHPLALELLREAKVPVAAPSANRFGHVSPTMAAHVAADLGESDITILNGDNDERYTDWTCKHGVESTVCKLDAAAGELVVYRRGAVSEGEIVRALTAANLQKQFAVRIVCKHIPMPGQGPITDTVAAPPSGPLKRKMSDDWDTEPKSNGAKSTNGSSAGGAEEGGDESGSGGGGGGSGGGGGDRQRQRVEASEQSVENSEESEVGQEAPGQLITHYAPDVPTFMIRRAADPTTGNAGVDVLGGDAAGGDAVAGGTVAARQAALQESVVLDYGGYLIAYADQALAYRDLSPKGDTQEAARGLFAALRWTEDIEGAKRVLICDVMAAAPATDEHAATVADRAFRAASGRVLLIGAEPTDLPPLS
;
A
#
# COMPACT_ATOMS: atom_id res chain seq x y z
N MET A 1 -21.23 7.03 10.18
CA MET A 1 -21.55 5.91 9.29
C MET A 1 -21.06 6.27 7.90
N ALA A 2 -20.25 5.40 7.31
CA ALA A 2 -19.68 5.61 6.01
C ALA A 2 -20.76 5.61 4.92
N GLU A 3 -20.61 6.50 3.95
CA GLU A 3 -21.45 6.55 2.75
C GLU A 3 -20.64 6.09 1.54
N THR A 4 -21.19 5.21 0.72
CA THR A 4 -20.52 4.73 -0.50
C THR A 4 -21.09 5.43 -1.72
N LEU A 5 -20.23 6.08 -2.50
CA LEU A 5 -20.57 6.73 -3.76
C LEU A 5 -20.04 5.92 -4.95
N PRO A 6 -20.80 5.84 -6.06
CA PRO A 6 -20.35 5.16 -7.26
C PRO A 6 -19.26 5.97 -7.97
N PRO A 7 -18.45 5.34 -8.83
CA PRO A 7 -17.31 5.98 -9.51
C PRO A 7 -17.75 6.89 -10.69
N THR A 8 -18.92 7.51 -10.61
CA THR A 8 -19.49 8.39 -11.65
C THR A 8 -18.88 9.78 -11.61
N ALA A 9 -19.07 10.58 -12.66
CA ALA A 9 -18.63 11.98 -12.66
C ALA A 9 -19.24 12.79 -11.49
N GLU A 10 -20.51 12.53 -11.17
CA GLU A 10 -21.21 13.11 -10.03
C GLU A 10 -20.60 12.64 -8.70
N GLY A 11 -20.30 11.34 -8.56
CA GLY A 11 -19.65 10.79 -7.38
C GLY A 11 -18.25 11.36 -7.14
N VAL A 12 -17.47 11.52 -8.21
CA VAL A 12 -16.15 12.18 -8.17
C VAL A 12 -16.27 13.64 -7.74
N LYS A 13 -17.22 14.38 -8.32
CA LYS A 13 -17.47 15.79 -7.99
C LYS A 13 -17.88 15.97 -6.54
N GLU A 14 -18.80 15.16 -6.04
CA GLU A 14 -19.24 15.16 -4.65
C GLU A 14 -18.07 14.87 -3.70
N CYS A 15 -17.28 13.84 -3.98
CA CYS A 15 -16.06 13.53 -3.21
C CYS A 15 -15.05 14.68 -3.20
N ALA A 16 -14.84 15.34 -4.34
CA ALA A 16 -13.97 16.51 -4.45
C ALA A 16 -14.48 17.71 -3.63
N GLU A 17 -15.78 17.95 -3.61
CA GLU A 17 -16.41 18.98 -2.77
C GLU A 17 -16.24 18.66 -1.29
N ARG A 18 -16.42 17.40 -0.89
CA ARG A 18 -16.19 16.93 0.49
C ARG A 18 -14.73 17.12 0.93
N LEU A 19 -13.76 16.74 0.10
CA LEU A 19 -12.35 17.00 0.39
C LEU A 19 -12.07 18.49 0.60
N ARG A 20 -12.57 19.36 -0.28
CA ARG A 20 -12.42 20.82 -0.12
C ARG A 20 -13.10 21.36 1.14
N ALA A 21 -14.18 20.74 1.58
CA ALA A 21 -14.90 21.07 2.81
C ALA A 21 -14.26 20.47 4.08
N GLY A 22 -13.06 19.90 3.99
CA GLY A 22 -12.34 19.32 5.12
C GLY A 22 -12.87 17.95 5.57
N LYS A 23 -13.65 17.27 4.72
CA LYS A 23 -14.21 15.93 5.01
C LYS A 23 -13.32 14.81 4.48
N LEU A 24 -13.46 13.64 5.10
CA LEU A 24 -12.68 12.45 4.77
C LEU A 24 -13.31 11.67 3.62
N VAL A 25 -12.49 11.31 2.64
CA VAL A 25 -12.88 10.51 1.47
C VAL A 25 -11.91 9.36 1.27
N ALA A 26 -12.40 8.13 1.37
CA ALA A 26 -11.67 6.96 0.94
C ALA A 26 -11.79 6.76 -0.58
N PHE A 27 -10.68 6.52 -1.27
CA PHE A 27 -10.65 6.34 -2.72
C PHE A 27 -9.60 5.30 -3.14
N PRO A 28 -9.78 4.60 -4.27
CA PRO A 28 -8.84 3.60 -4.73
C PRO A 28 -7.58 4.23 -5.32
N THR A 29 -6.46 3.54 -5.18
CA THR A 29 -5.25 3.78 -5.98
C THR A 29 -4.81 2.47 -6.67
N GLU A 30 -3.74 2.50 -7.45
CA GLU A 30 -3.13 1.29 -8.03
C GLU A 30 -2.41 0.44 -6.97
N THR A 31 -2.18 0.99 -5.76
CA THR A 31 -1.52 0.28 -4.65
C THR A 31 -2.52 -0.29 -3.64
N VAL A 32 -3.29 0.58 -2.97
CA VAL A 32 -4.26 0.26 -1.91
C VAL A 32 -5.30 1.40 -1.85
N TYR A 33 -6.47 1.18 -1.23
CA TYR A 33 -7.39 2.28 -0.94
C TYR A 33 -6.77 3.25 0.08
N GLY A 34 -6.87 4.55 -0.18
CA GLY A 34 -6.37 5.61 0.69
C GLY A 34 -7.50 6.39 1.36
N LEU A 35 -7.33 6.82 2.62
CA LEU A 35 -8.26 7.70 3.33
C LEU A 35 -7.78 9.14 3.22
N GLY A 36 -8.34 9.88 2.28
CA GLY A 36 -7.96 11.24 1.92
C GLY A 36 -8.58 12.34 2.78
N ALA A 37 -7.81 13.37 3.04
CA ALA A 37 -8.26 14.69 3.47
C ALA A 37 -7.47 15.79 2.73
N ASN A 38 -7.99 17.02 2.69
CA ASN A 38 -7.26 18.16 2.15
C ASN A 38 -5.95 18.39 2.94
N ALA A 39 -4.80 18.24 2.27
CA ALA A 39 -3.50 18.35 2.91
C ALA A 39 -3.16 19.79 3.37
N LEU A 40 -3.90 20.80 2.91
CA LEU A 40 -3.73 22.20 3.32
C LEU A 40 -4.52 22.54 4.60
N ASP A 41 -5.42 21.64 5.04
CA ASP A 41 -6.33 21.85 6.16
C ASP A 41 -5.90 20.97 7.35
N GLU A 42 -5.19 21.56 8.31
CA GLU A 42 -4.64 20.83 9.46
C GLU A 42 -5.72 20.08 10.27
N PRO A 43 -6.86 20.68 10.64
CA PRO A 43 -7.99 19.95 11.21
C PRO A 43 -8.40 18.71 10.42
N ALA A 44 -8.59 18.82 9.10
CA ALA A 44 -8.96 17.69 8.26
C ALA A 44 -7.88 16.60 8.21
N VAL A 45 -6.60 16.99 8.21
CA VAL A 45 -5.48 16.05 8.33
C VAL A 45 -5.49 15.34 9.69
N ARG A 46 -5.79 16.05 10.79
CA ARG A 46 -5.91 15.45 12.14
C ARG A 46 -7.08 14.47 12.24
N ASP A 47 -8.17 14.71 11.51
CA ASP A 47 -9.29 13.79 11.43
C ASP A 47 -8.90 12.43 10.82
N ILE A 48 -7.92 12.37 9.91
CA ILE A 48 -7.35 11.09 9.42
C ILE A 48 -6.76 10.30 10.59
N PHE A 49 -5.93 10.94 11.41
CA PHE A 49 -5.27 10.29 12.55
C PHE A 49 -6.30 9.78 13.56
N ALA A 50 -7.26 10.64 13.92
CA ALA A 50 -8.35 10.29 14.84
C ALA A 50 -9.21 9.14 14.30
N CYS A 51 -9.65 9.21 13.04
CA CYS A 51 -10.49 8.19 12.42
C CYS A 51 -9.81 6.81 12.38
N LYS A 52 -8.49 6.78 12.20
CA LYS A 52 -7.72 5.52 12.08
C LYS A 52 -7.17 5.01 13.42
N GLY A 53 -7.18 5.82 14.48
CA GLY A 53 -6.38 5.57 15.68
C GLY A 53 -4.87 5.54 15.39
N ARG A 54 -4.42 6.36 14.43
CA ARG A 54 -3.01 6.44 14.01
C ARG A 54 -2.27 7.49 14.85
N PRO A 55 -1.04 7.22 15.33
CA PRO A 55 -0.24 8.21 16.06
C PRO A 55 0.28 9.32 15.13
N LEU A 56 0.40 10.55 15.66
CA LEU A 56 0.95 11.70 14.91
C LEU A 56 2.43 11.55 14.54
N SER A 57 3.14 10.63 15.20
CA SER A 57 4.52 10.27 14.90
C SER A 57 4.68 9.41 13.63
N ASP A 58 3.59 8.97 12.99
CA ASP A 58 3.61 8.22 11.72
C ASP A 58 3.11 9.09 10.55
N PRO A 59 4.00 9.59 9.66
CA PRO A 59 3.70 10.63 8.66
C PRO A 59 2.67 10.16 7.62
N LEU A 60 2.12 11.11 6.85
CA LEU A 60 1.19 10.86 5.75
C LEU A 60 1.83 11.13 4.39
N ILE A 61 1.28 10.49 3.34
CA ILE A 61 1.68 10.75 1.95
C ILE A 61 0.66 11.67 1.32
N VAL A 62 1.13 12.76 0.72
CA VAL A 62 0.33 13.71 -0.04
C VAL A 62 0.24 13.24 -1.50
N HIS A 63 -0.97 13.02 -1.96
CA HIS A 63 -1.30 12.66 -3.33
C HIS A 63 -1.69 13.91 -4.11
N VAL A 64 -1.15 14.02 -5.33
CA VAL A 64 -1.37 15.17 -6.23
C VAL A 64 -1.59 14.69 -7.66
N ALA A 65 -2.13 15.57 -8.52
CA ALA A 65 -2.51 15.22 -9.88
C ALA A 65 -1.37 15.30 -10.91
N SER A 66 -0.27 15.99 -10.57
CA SER A 66 0.85 16.23 -11.49
C SER A 66 2.19 16.42 -10.76
N VAL A 67 3.28 16.33 -11.52
CA VAL A 67 4.64 16.64 -11.02
C VAL A 67 4.74 18.10 -10.59
N ASP A 68 4.09 19.03 -11.31
CA ASP A 68 4.11 20.45 -10.97
C ASP A 68 3.41 20.73 -9.63
N ASP A 69 2.28 20.06 -9.36
CA ASP A 69 1.61 20.12 -8.06
C ASP A 69 2.50 19.56 -6.93
N ALA A 70 3.25 18.48 -7.22
CA ALA A 70 4.20 17.89 -6.28
C ALA A 70 5.35 18.86 -5.96
N LEU A 71 5.90 19.54 -6.97
CA LEU A 71 6.92 20.59 -6.82
C LEU A 71 6.38 21.79 -6.03
N GLY A 72 5.07 22.04 -6.07
CA GLY A 72 4.39 23.01 -5.24
C GLY A 72 4.37 22.66 -3.75
N CYS A 73 4.50 21.38 -3.38
CA CYS A 73 4.45 20.89 -2.00
C CYS A 73 5.83 20.87 -1.30
N ILE A 74 6.92 20.90 -2.06
CA ILE A 74 8.28 20.66 -1.55
C ILE A 74 9.22 21.84 -1.77
N ASP A 75 10.24 21.96 -0.92
CA ASP A 75 11.27 22.99 -0.98
C ASP A 75 12.66 22.35 -1.14
N ILE A 76 13.15 22.33 -2.39
CA ILE A 76 14.34 21.56 -2.77
C ILE A 76 15.29 22.42 -3.62
N ASP A 77 16.59 22.16 -3.48
CA ASP A 77 17.64 22.79 -4.29
C ASP A 77 17.69 22.24 -5.72
N GLY A 78 18.58 22.78 -6.56
CA GLY A 78 18.69 22.42 -7.97
C GLY A 78 19.05 20.95 -8.20
N VAL A 79 20.02 20.42 -7.45
CA VAL A 79 20.48 19.03 -7.59
C VAL A 79 19.40 18.04 -7.14
N THR A 80 18.77 18.31 -6.00
CA THR A 80 17.64 17.51 -5.50
C THR A 80 16.47 17.54 -6.48
N ARG A 81 16.19 18.71 -7.09
CA ARG A 81 15.15 18.86 -8.11
C ARG A 81 15.42 18.01 -9.34
N GLU A 82 16.65 17.94 -9.83
CA GLU A 82 17.00 17.08 -10.96
C GLU A 82 16.72 15.60 -10.65
N ALA A 83 17.16 15.11 -9.49
CA ALA A 83 16.89 13.73 -9.05
C ALA A 83 15.40 13.46 -8.84
N PHE A 84 14.70 14.38 -8.19
CA PHE A 84 13.27 14.29 -7.95
C PHE A 84 12.49 14.18 -9.27
N VAL A 85 12.77 15.09 -10.22
CA VAL A 85 12.09 15.11 -11.52
C VAL A 85 12.44 13.88 -12.36
N ALA A 86 13.69 13.40 -12.34
CA ALA A 86 14.08 12.19 -13.04
C ALA A 86 13.30 10.96 -12.55
N LEU A 87 13.22 10.78 -11.23
CA LEU A 87 12.47 9.68 -10.61
C LEU A 87 10.97 9.83 -10.83
N ALA A 88 10.42 11.03 -10.68
CA ALA A 88 9.02 11.31 -10.94
C ALA A 88 8.66 11.05 -12.41
N SER A 89 9.49 11.46 -13.37
CA SER A 89 9.21 11.27 -14.80
C SER A 89 9.20 9.79 -15.21
N GLU A 90 10.00 8.96 -14.54
CA GLU A 90 10.06 7.51 -14.81
C GLU A 90 8.91 6.76 -14.15
N PHE A 91 8.60 7.10 -12.89
CA PHE A 91 7.73 6.28 -12.05
C PHE A 91 6.35 6.89 -11.76
N TRP A 92 6.09 8.13 -12.19
CA TRP A 92 4.79 8.79 -12.04
C TRP A 92 4.07 9.01 -13.38
N PRO A 93 2.72 8.85 -13.40
CA PRO A 93 1.88 8.32 -12.32
C PRO A 93 2.24 6.87 -11.96
N GLY A 94 2.31 6.52 -10.67
CA GLY A 94 2.68 5.17 -10.24
C GLY A 94 3.10 5.00 -8.78
N GLY A 95 3.65 3.82 -8.49
CA GLY A 95 3.90 3.28 -7.16
C GLY A 95 5.15 3.79 -6.43
N LEU A 96 5.65 4.98 -6.76
CA LEU A 96 6.77 5.61 -6.05
C LEU A 96 6.29 6.79 -5.19
N THR A 97 6.85 6.96 -4.01
CA THR A 97 6.67 8.13 -3.14
C THR A 97 8.04 8.74 -2.88
N LEU A 98 8.14 10.05 -3.09
CA LEU A 98 9.37 10.82 -2.86
C LEU A 98 9.19 11.72 -1.65
N VAL A 99 10.08 11.59 -0.68
CA VAL A 99 10.15 12.40 0.55
C VAL A 99 11.21 13.47 0.36
N ALA A 100 10.81 14.72 0.63
CA ALA A 100 11.67 15.89 0.51
C ALA A 100 11.24 16.95 1.55
N PRO A 101 12.07 17.99 1.83
CA PRO A 101 11.67 19.07 2.72
C PRO A 101 10.35 19.71 2.27
N ALA A 102 9.45 19.96 3.22
CA ALA A 102 8.12 20.47 2.95
C ALA A 102 8.12 22.00 2.79
N ARG A 103 7.21 22.53 1.98
CA ARG A 103 6.91 23.97 1.95
C ARG A 103 6.22 24.40 3.24
N ALA A 104 6.47 25.64 3.66
CA ALA A 104 5.94 26.20 4.90
C ALA A 104 4.40 26.30 4.99
N HIS A 105 3.67 26.22 3.87
CA HIS A 105 2.20 26.26 3.88
C HIS A 105 1.57 24.89 4.19
N LEU A 106 2.35 23.82 4.25
CA LEU A 106 1.87 22.49 4.61
C LEU A 106 1.88 22.30 6.13
N PRO A 107 0.82 21.74 6.74
CA PRO A 107 0.80 21.38 8.15
C PRO A 107 1.94 20.43 8.54
N THR A 108 2.58 20.70 9.67
CA THR A 108 3.74 19.90 10.16
C THR A 108 3.37 18.47 10.54
N CYS A 109 2.10 18.22 10.89
CA CYS A 109 1.59 16.89 11.21
C CYS A 109 1.59 15.93 10.00
N LEU A 110 1.68 16.43 8.77
CA LEU A 110 1.86 15.58 7.58
C LEU A 110 3.19 14.82 7.64
N GLY A 111 4.24 15.50 8.10
CA GLY A 111 5.61 14.98 8.15
C GLY A 111 6.02 14.45 9.52
N ALA A 112 5.09 14.23 10.44
CA ALA A 112 5.39 13.86 11.83
C ALA A 112 6.41 14.80 12.51
N GLY A 113 6.42 16.09 12.14
CA GLY A 113 7.37 17.09 12.67
C GLY A 113 8.79 17.02 12.13
N THR A 114 9.11 16.12 11.19
CA THR A 114 10.46 15.99 10.59
C THR A 114 10.88 17.15 9.68
N GLY A 115 9.94 18.01 9.29
CA GLY A 115 10.14 19.06 8.30
C GLY A 115 10.14 18.57 6.84
N SER A 116 9.90 17.27 6.61
CA SER A 116 9.78 16.67 5.28
C SER A 116 8.35 16.19 5.01
N VAL A 117 7.99 16.04 3.73
CA VAL A 117 6.69 15.50 3.30
C VAL A 117 6.92 14.47 2.19
N GLY A 118 6.18 13.36 2.25
CA GLY A 118 6.12 12.39 1.16
C GLY A 118 5.07 12.80 0.14
N VAL A 119 5.44 12.86 -1.14
CA VAL A 119 4.53 13.20 -2.25
C VAL A 119 4.48 12.09 -3.29
N ARG A 120 3.33 11.94 -3.95
CA ARG A 120 3.10 10.94 -5.01
C ARG A 120 2.01 11.37 -6.00
N VAL A 121 2.16 10.96 -7.24
CA VAL A 121 1.08 10.98 -8.24
C VAL A 121 0.61 9.53 -8.47
N PRO A 122 -0.59 9.14 -8.01
CA PRO A 122 -1.10 7.76 -8.19
C PRO A 122 -1.48 7.52 -9.66
N SER A 123 -1.31 6.30 -10.17
CA SER A 123 -1.66 5.95 -11.55
C SER A 123 -3.10 5.49 -11.77
N HIS A 124 -3.89 5.33 -10.70
CA HIS A 124 -5.29 4.94 -10.83
C HIS A 124 -6.11 6.05 -11.50
N PRO A 125 -6.82 5.79 -12.61
CA PRO A 125 -7.59 6.82 -13.32
C PRO A 125 -8.60 7.54 -12.43
N LEU A 126 -9.41 6.80 -11.64
CA LEU A 126 -10.37 7.40 -10.71
C LEU A 126 -9.71 8.27 -9.62
N ALA A 127 -8.50 7.91 -9.14
CA ALA A 127 -7.76 8.75 -8.20
C ALA A 127 -7.32 10.06 -8.86
N LEU A 128 -6.80 9.98 -10.09
CA LEU A 128 -6.38 11.15 -10.85
C LEU A 128 -7.56 12.07 -11.20
N GLU A 129 -8.70 11.48 -11.58
CA GLU A 129 -9.96 12.22 -11.78
C GLU A 129 -10.37 12.97 -10.50
N LEU A 130 -10.39 12.28 -9.36
CA LEU A 130 -10.68 12.89 -8.06
C LEU A 130 -9.70 14.00 -7.70
N LEU A 131 -8.39 13.79 -7.85
CA LEU A 131 -7.36 14.78 -7.50
C LEU A 131 -7.46 16.04 -8.39
N ARG A 132 -7.71 15.86 -9.69
CA ARG A 132 -7.93 16.97 -10.62
C ARG A 132 -9.20 17.74 -10.31
N GLU A 133 -10.28 17.04 -9.95
CA GLU A 133 -11.54 17.67 -9.59
C GLU A 133 -11.46 18.36 -8.22
N ALA A 134 -10.73 17.78 -7.25
CA ALA A 134 -10.53 18.32 -5.90
C ALA A 134 -9.76 19.65 -5.93
N LYS A 135 -8.76 19.79 -6.81
CA LYS A 135 -7.90 20.98 -6.95
C LYS A 135 -7.18 21.39 -5.66
N VAL A 136 -6.92 20.39 -4.81
CA VAL A 136 -6.12 20.51 -3.59
C VAL A 136 -5.23 19.27 -3.47
N PRO A 137 -4.04 19.37 -2.87
CA PRO A 137 -3.27 18.19 -2.49
C PRO A 137 -4.04 17.38 -1.44
N VAL A 138 -4.01 16.06 -1.53
CA VAL A 138 -4.80 15.17 -0.65
C VAL A 138 -3.87 14.27 0.16
N ALA A 139 -3.82 14.46 1.47
CA ALA A 139 -3.09 13.56 2.37
C ALA A 139 -3.88 12.27 2.51
N ALA A 140 -3.29 11.12 2.18
CA ALA A 140 -3.98 9.84 2.19
C ALA A 140 -3.07 8.67 2.61
N PRO A 141 -3.09 8.20 3.86
CA PRO A 141 -2.60 6.87 4.22
C PRO A 141 -3.60 5.80 3.76
N SER A 142 -3.25 4.52 3.92
CA SER A 142 -4.17 3.41 3.64
C SER A 142 -5.49 3.52 4.44
N ALA A 143 -6.63 3.12 3.87
CA ALA A 143 -7.96 3.35 4.46
C ALA A 143 -8.44 2.26 5.46
N ASN A 144 -7.58 1.86 6.39
CA ASN A 144 -7.83 0.85 7.42
C ASN A 144 -7.65 1.40 8.84
N ARG A 145 -8.05 0.62 9.87
CA ARG A 145 -7.62 0.90 11.25
C ARG A 145 -6.10 0.79 11.35
N PHE A 146 -5.47 1.61 12.18
CA PHE A 146 -4.01 1.60 12.33
C PHE A 146 -3.50 0.20 12.74
N GLY A 147 -2.42 -0.27 12.11
CA GLY A 147 -1.85 -1.62 12.32
C GLY A 147 -2.50 -2.75 11.52
N HIS A 148 -3.78 -2.61 11.15
CA HIS A 148 -4.53 -3.65 10.43
C HIS A 148 -4.07 -3.84 8.97
N VAL A 149 -4.53 -4.90 8.30
CA VAL A 149 -4.21 -5.19 6.89
C VAL A 149 -4.72 -4.06 5.98
N SER A 150 -3.89 -3.59 5.04
CA SER A 150 -4.28 -2.51 4.12
C SER A 150 -5.46 -2.91 3.22
N PRO A 151 -6.39 -1.99 2.89
CA PRO A 151 -7.58 -2.30 2.10
C PRO A 151 -7.29 -2.25 0.60
N THR A 152 -7.76 -3.26 -0.14
CA THR A 152 -7.64 -3.36 -1.60
C THR A 152 -9.00 -3.32 -2.31
N MET A 153 -10.10 -3.26 -1.56
CA MET A 153 -11.47 -3.08 -2.05
C MET A 153 -12.26 -2.20 -1.09
N ALA A 154 -13.34 -1.58 -1.57
CA ALA A 154 -14.22 -0.72 -0.78
C ALA A 154 -14.83 -1.47 0.43
N ALA A 155 -15.11 -2.76 0.28
CA ALA A 155 -15.60 -3.60 1.38
C ALA A 155 -14.62 -3.68 2.56
N HIS A 156 -13.30 -3.74 2.30
CA HIS A 156 -12.30 -3.70 3.38
C HIS A 156 -12.30 -2.35 4.11
N VAL A 157 -12.51 -1.25 3.38
CA VAL A 157 -12.64 0.09 3.98
C VAL A 157 -13.87 0.15 4.88
N ALA A 158 -15.01 -0.34 4.40
CA ALA A 158 -16.26 -0.37 5.16
C ALA A 158 -16.15 -1.25 6.42
N ALA A 159 -15.46 -2.39 6.34
CA ALA A 159 -15.23 -3.28 7.49
C ALA A 159 -14.41 -2.60 8.61
N ASP A 160 -13.47 -1.73 8.24
CA ASP A 160 -12.60 -1.06 9.20
C ASP A 160 -13.13 0.27 9.72
N LEU A 161 -13.71 1.07 8.83
CA LEU A 161 -14.02 2.48 9.05
C LEU A 161 -15.51 2.80 8.81
N GLY A 162 -16.37 1.79 8.64
CA GLY A 162 -17.80 1.94 8.34
C GLY A 162 -18.60 2.71 9.40
N GLU A 163 -18.13 2.74 10.64
CA GLU A 163 -18.78 3.49 11.73
C GLU A 163 -18.43 4.99 11.70
N SER A 164 -17.33 5.37 11.04
CA SER A 164 -16.82 6.75 10.96
C SER A 164 -17.63 7.63 9.99
N ASP A 165 -17.46 8.95 10.07
CA ASP A 165 -18.01 9.92 9.11
C ASP A 165 -17.06 10.06 7.91
N ILE A 166 -17.10 9.07 7.01
CA ILE A 166 -16.27 9.04 5.80
C ILE A 166 -17.12 8.78 4.56
N THR A 167 -16.62 9.21 3.41
CA THR A 167 -17.20 8.85 2.10
C THR A 167 -16.30 7.85 1.40
N ILE A 168 -16.84 6.77 0.85
CA ILE A 168 -16.08 5.77 0.09
C ILE A 168 -16.43 5.95 -1.38
N LEU A 169 -15.49 6.45 -2.17
CA LEU A 169 -15.57 6.43 -3.63
C LEU A 169 -15.25 5.01 -4.10
N ASN A 170 -16.28 4.23 -4.40
CA ASN A 170 -16.11 2.83 -4.76
C ASN A 170 -15.67 2.69 -6.22
N GLY A 171 -14.41 2.36 -6.45
CA GLY A 171 -13.89 2.03 -7.79
C GLY A 171 -13.75 0.54 -8.05
N ASP A 172 -14.39 -0.31 -7.24
CA ASP A 172 -14.37 -1.75 -7.44
C ASP A 172 -15.24 -2.14 -8.65
N ASN A 173 -14.77 -3.11 -9.45
CA ASN A 173 -15.52 -3.72 -10.57
C ASN A 173 -16.06 -2.74 -11.63
N ASP A 174 -15.47 -1.55 -11.77
CA ASP A 174 -15.82 -0.65 -12.86
C ASP A 174 -15.16 -1.10 -14.17
N GLU A 175 -15.98 -1.39 -15.18
CA GLU A 175 -15.53 -1.83 -16.50
C GLU A 175 -14.66 -0.80 -17.23
N ARG A 176 -14.62 0.47 -16.81
CA ARG A 176 -13.68 1.48 -17.35
C ARG A 176 -12.27 1.29 -16.82
N TYR A 177 -12.12 0.57 -15.71
CA TYR A 177 -10.87 0.40 -14.97
C TYR A 177 -10.52 -1.10 -14.87
N THR A 178 -10.70 -1.85 -15.98
CA THR A 178 -10.63 -3.33 -16.11
C THR A 178 -9.38 -4.02 -15.54
N ASP A 179 -8.32 -3.26 -15.25
CA ASP A 179 -7.17 -3.76 -14.52
C ASP A 179 -7.41 -3.48 -13.03
N TRP A 180 -8.05 -4.44 -12.34
CA TRP A 180 -8.25 -4.53 -10.88
C TRP A 180 -7.81 -3.33 -10.03
N THR A 181 -8.78 -2.76 -9.31
CA THR A 181 -8.54 -1.80 -8.22
C THR A 181 -7.37 -2.28 -7.35
N CYS A 182 -6.38 -1.41 -7.13
CA CYS A 182 -5.15 -1.78 -6.41
C CYS A 182 -4.27 -2.83 -7.14
N LYS A 183 -4.03 -2.68 -8.45
CA LYS A 183 -3.19 -3.53 -9.34
C LYS A 183 -1.82 -3.98 -8.80
N HIS A 184 -1.22 -3.34 -7.81
CA HIS A 184 0.01 -3.82 -7.17
C HIS A 184 -0.27 -4.63 -5.89
N GLY A 185 -1.38 -4.36 -5.19
CA GLY A 185 -1.79 -5.01 -3.94
C GLY A 185 -0.85 -4.82 -2.75
N VAL A 186 0.20 -4.02 -2.92
CA VAL A 186 1.15 -3.58 -1.89
C VAL A 186 1.34 -2.08 -2.01
N GLU A 187 1.79 -1.42 -0.93
CA GLU A 187 1.99 0.02 -0.94
C GLU A 187 3.13 0.49 -1.85
N SER A 188 3.18 1.81 -2.10
CA SER A 188 4.27 2.45 -2.84
C SER A 188 5.63 2.27 -2.17
N THR A 189 6.68 2.24 -2.99
CA THR A 189 8.06 2.39 -2.52
C THR A 189 8.25 3.80 -2.01
N VAL A 190 8.89 3.99 -0.85
CA VAL A 190 9.11 5.31 -0.25
C VAL A 190 10.60 5.60 -0.18
N CYS A 191 11.01 6.68 -0.85
CA CYS A 191 12.40 7.11 -0.93
C CYS A 191 12.53 8.55 -0.44
N LYS A 192 13.57 8.86 0.34
CA LYS A 192 13.94 10.24 0.67
C LYS A 192 15.19 10.65 -0.09
N LEU A 193 15.15 11.84 -0.68
CA LEU A 193 16.33 12.46 -1.26
C LEU A 193 17.03 13.28 -0.17
N ASP A 194 18.25 12.88 0.18
CA ASP A 194 19.12 13.61 1.09
C ASP A 194 20.34 14.12 0.31
N ALA A 195 20.20 15.30 -0.28
CA ALA A 195 21.27 15.90 -1.07
C ALA A 195 22.47 16.35 -0.22
N ALA A 196 22.27 16.62 1.09
CA ALA A 196 23.37 16.98 1.98
C ALA A 196 24.29 15.76 2.21
N ALA A 197 23.71 14.57 2.33
CA ALA A 197 24.45 13.31 2.42
C ALA A 197 24.88 12.74 1.06
N GLY A 198 24.30 13.22 -0.05
CA GLY A 198 24.49 12.60 -1.36
C GLY A 198 23.85 11.21 -1.43
N GLU A 199 22.70 11.03 -0.78
CA GLU A 199 22.02 9.74 -0.63
C GLU A 199 20.57 9.79 -1.11
N LEU A 200 20.12 8.69 -1.71
CA LEU A 200 18.71 8.34 -1.82
C LEU A 200 18.44 7.19 -0.85
N VAL A 201 17.61 7.45 0.15
CA VAL A 201 17.32 6.49 1.22
C VAL A 201 15.97 5.83 0.96
N VAL A 202 15.96 4.52 0.73
CA VAL A 202 14.73 3.70 0.62
C VAL A 202 14.27 3.32 2.02
N TYR A 203 13.17 3.94 2.48
CA TYR A 203 12.59 3.68 3.80
C TYR A 203 11.54 2.59 3.79
N ARG A 204 10.90 2.34 2.64
CA ARG A 204 9.89 1.30 2.48
C ARG A 204 9.98 0.69 1.09
N ARG A 205 10.15 -0.63 1.02
CA ARG A 205 10.00 -1.41 -0.21
C ARG A 205 8.55 -1.46 -0.65
N GLY A 206 8.29 -1.40 -1.95
CA GLY A 206 6.94 -1.39 -2.50
C GLY A 206 6.92 -1.78 -3.97
N ALA A 207 6.04 -1.16 -4.74
CA ALA A 207 5.80 -1.47 -6.14
C ALA A 207 7.00 -1.21 -7.07
N VAL A 208 7.91 -0.30 -6.72
CA VAL A 208 9.14 0.01 -7.49
C VAL A 208 10.35 -0.58 -6.80
N SER A 209 11.15 -1.39 -7.50
CA SER A 209 12.32 -2.05 -6.95
C SER A 209 13.52 -1.11 -6.78
N GLU A 210 14.48 -1.50 -5.94
CA GLU A 210 15.73 -0.75 -5.83
C GLU A 210 16.56 -0.80 -7.11
N GLY A 211 16.50 -1.92 -7.83
CA GLY A 211 17.13 -2.05 -9.14
C GLY A 211 16.58 -1.04 -10.15
N GLU A 212 15.25 -0.84 -10.16
CA GLU A 212 14.60 0.18 -10.99
C GLU A 212 15.05 1.59 -10.63
N ILE A 213 15.09 1.92 -9.33
CA ILE A 213 15.55 3.24 -8.85
C ILE A 213 16.99 3.52 -9.31
N VAL A 214 17.90 2.56 -9.14
CA VAL A 214 19.30 2.69 -9.57
C VAL A 214 19.40 2.88 -11.09
N ARG A 215 18.59 2.16 -11.87
CA ARG A 215 18.53 2.31 -13.34
C ARG A 215 18.07 3.71 -13.74
N ALA A 216 17.03 4.24 -13.08
CA ALA A 216 16.52 5.59 -13.35
C ALA A 216 17.56 6.68 -13.02
N LEU A 217 18.23 6.59 -11.87
CA LEU A 217 19.31 7.53 -11.51
C LEU A 217 20.49 7.45 -12.50
N THR A 218 20.82 6.25 -12.97
CA THR A 218 21.88 6.05 -13.96
C THR A 218 21.51 6.64 -15.31
N ALA A 219 20.28 6.44 -15.78
CA ALA A 219 19.77 7.01 -17.03
C ALA A 219 19.80 8.56 -16.99
N ALA A 220 19.57 9.15 -15.82
CA ALA A 220 19.67 10.59 -15.59
C ALA A 220 21.10 11.11 -15.32
N ASN A 221 22.12 10.25 -15.31
CA ASN A 221 23.51 10.58 -14.97
C ASN A 221 23.72 11.07 -13.52
N LEU A 222 22.87 10.66 -12.59
CA LEU A 222 22.87 11.07 -11.19
C LEU A 222 23.45 10.03 -10.23
N GLN A 223 23.87 8.86 -10.73
CA GLN A 223 24.43 7.75 -9.95
C GLN A 223 25.74 8.09 -9.20
N LYS A 224 26.41 9.18 -9.57
CA LYS A 224 27.59 9.69 -8.85
C LYS A 224 27.25 10.70 -7.75
N GLN A 225 26.03 11.24 -7.79
CA GLN A 225 25.56 12.28 -6.87
C GLN A 225 24.74 11.67 -5.73
N PHE A 226 24.00 10.59 -6.02
CA PHE A 226 23.16 9.90 -5.06
C PHE A 226 23.56 8.42 -4.95
N ALA A 227 24.06 8.03 -3.78
CA ALA A 227 24.19 6.63 -3.40
C ALA A 227 22.84 6.10 -2.89
N VAL A 228 22.40 4.93 -3.35
CA VAL A 228 21.16 4.32 -2.88
C VAL A 228 21.42 3.51 -1.61
N ARG A 229 20.76 3.90 -0.51
CA ARG A 229 20.84 3.23 0.80
C ARG A 229 19.48 2.70 1.20
N ILE A 230 19.44 1.49 1.75
CA ILE A 230 18.18 0.85 2.17
C ILE A 230 18.10 0.84 3.69
N VAL A 231 16.99 1.32 4.24
CA VAL A 231 16.69 1.31 5.68
C VAL A 231 15.50 0.38 5.90
N CYS A 232 15.76 -0.92 5.97
CA CYS A 232 14.75 -1.92 6.33
C CYS A 232 15.08 -2.51 7.70
N LYS A 233 14.10 -2.49 8.63
CA LYS A 233 14.20 -3.21 9.90
C LYS A 233 14.03 -4.71 9.64
N HIS A 234 15.13 -5.32 9.21
CA HIS A 234 15.51 -6.73 9.07
C HIS A 234 14.41 -7.82 9.15
N ILE A 235 14.31 -8.60 8.07
CA ILE A 235 14.05 -10.03 8.15
C ILE A 235 15.40 -10.68 8.50
N PRO A 236 15.60 -11.29 9.68
CA PRO A 236 16.86 -11.95 9.97
C PRO A 236 17.06 -13.15 9.02
N MET A 237 18.14 -13.09 8.22
CA MET A 237 18.65 -14.26 7.49
C MET A 237 19.47 -15.14 8.45
N PRO A 238 19.41 -16.48 8.35
CA PRO A 238 20.24 -17.36 9.16
C PRO A 238 21.73 -17.05 8.94
N GLY A 239 22.45 -16.67 10.00
CA GLY A 239 23.92 -16.57 10.00
C GLY A 239 24.53 -15.25 9.55
N GLN A 240 23.76 -14.19 9.31
CA GLN A 240 24.31 -12.84 9.05
C GLN A 240 23.88 -11.85 10.13
N GLY A 241 24.86 -11.14 10.71
CA GLY A 241 24.64 -9.99 11.58
C GLY A 241 24.00 -8.82 10.82
N PRO A 242 23.80 -7.65 11.46
CA PRO A 242 23.18 -6.50 10.80
C PRO A 242 24.00 -6.08 9.56
N ILE A 243 23.37 -6.11 8.39
CA ILE A 243 23.96 -5.64 7.13
C ILE A 243 23.26 -4.36 6.71
N THR A 244 24.03 -3.28 6.56
CA THR A 244 23.61 -2.11 5.78
C THR A 244 23.93 -2.40 4.32
N ASP A 245 22.91 -2.79 3.54
CA ASP A 245 23.11 -3.05 2.11
C ASP A 245 23.16 -1.74 1.33
N THR A 246 24.35 -1.39 0.84
CA THR A 246 24.54 -0.39 -0.21
C THR A 246 24.46 -1.11 -1.55
N VAL A 247 23.43 -0.81 -2.36
CA VAL A 247 23.34 -1.37 -3.71
C VAL A 247 24.25 -0.55 -4.63
N ALA A 248 25.39 -1.12 -5.01
CA ALA A 248 26.28 -0.50 -5.99
C ALA A 248 25.66 -0.56 -7.40
N ALA A 249 25.86 0.51 -8.19
CA ALA A 249 25.41 0.54 -9.58
C ALA A 249 26.01 -0.64 -10.40
N PRO A 250 25.25 -1.22 -11.34
CA PRO A 250 25.78 -2.27 -12.21
C PRO A 250 26.94 -1.74 -13.05
N PRO A 251 27.92 -2.59 -13.43
CA PRO A 251 29.08 -2.15 -14.18
C PRO A 251 28.66 -1.53 -15.52
N SER A 252 29.16 -0.32 -15.79
CA SER A 252 28.93 0.42 -17.02
C SER A 252 29.62 -0.27 -18.20
N GLY A 253 28.91 -1.17 -18.88
CA GLY A 253 29.29 -1.74 -20.17
C GLY A 253 28.34 -1.25 -21.26
N PRO A 254 28.81 -0.94 -22.48
CA PRO A 254 27.93 -0.47 -23.55
C PRO A 254 27.00 -1.62 -23.98
N LEU A 255 25.71 -1.48 -23.68
CA LEU A 255 24.66 -2.29 -24.28
C LEU A 255 24.55 -1.92 -25.76
N LYS A 256 25.34 -2.59 -26.61
CA LYS A 256 25.15 -2.54 -28.07
C LYS A 256 23.84 -3.26 -28.41
N ARG A 257 22.72 -2.53 -28.38
CA ARG A 257 21.54 -2.89 -29.17
C ARG A 257 21.61 -2.10 -30.47
N LYS A 258 21.70 -2.82 -31.59
CA LYS A 258 21.52 -2.25 -32.93
C LYS A 258 20.13 -1.64 -33.00
N MET A 259 20.06 -0.31 -33.14
CA MET A 259 18.93 0.35 -33.77
C MET A 259 18.84 -0.17 -35.21
N SER A 260 17.71 -0.78 -35.55
CA SER A 260 17.23 -0.80 -36.93
C SER A 260 16.14 0.25 -37.01
N ASP A 261 16.47 1.35 -37.66
CA ASP A 261 15.54 2.35 -38.16
C ASP A 261 14.62 1.66 -39.18
N ASP A 262 13.31 1.77 -38.99
CA ASP A 262 12.28 1.70 -40.04
C ASP A 262 10.91 1.99 -39.38
N TRP A 263 10.59 3.29 -39.22
CA TRP A 263 9.23 3.77 -38.94
C TRP A 263 8.73 4.58 -40.13
N ASP A 264 8.50 3.91 -41.26
CA ASP A 264 7.63 4.44 -42.32
C ASP A 264 7.28 3.29 -43.27
N THR A 265 6.05 2.79 -43.18
CA THR A 265 5.27 2.35 -44.35
C THR A 265 3.84 1.99 -43.94
N GLU A 266 2.89 2.73 -44.52
CA GLU A 266 1.47 2.41 -44.57
C GLU A 266 1.23 0.98 -45.09
N PRO A 267 0.20 0.25 -44.62
CA PRO A 267 -0.39 -0.80 -45.41
C PRO A 267 -1.52 -0.24 -46.27
N LYS A 268 -1.26 -0.19 -47.57
CA LYS A 268 -2.26 0.02 -48.63
C LYS A 268 -3.36 -1.03 -48.56
N SER A 269 -4.56 -0.53 -48.82
CA SER A 269 -5.82 -1.20 -49.11
C SER A 269 -5.73 -2.44 -50.02
N ASN A 270 -6.59 -3.42 -49.74
CA ASN A 270 -7.35 -4.11 -50.80
C ASN A 270 -8.75 -4.44 -50.28
N GLY A 271 -9.76 -3.90 -50.96
CA GLY A 271 -11.17 -4.03 -50.58
C GLY A 271 -11.93 -5.13 -51.31
N ALA A 272 -13.13 -5.41 -50.84
CA ALA A 272 -14.26 -5.86 -51.66
C ALA A 272 -15.61 -5.52 -50.98
N LYS A 273 -16.26 -4.53 -51.61
CA LYS A 273 -17.70 -4.16 -51.74
C LYS A 273 -18.79 -5.03 -51.09
N SER A 274 -19.81 -4.34 -50.55
CA SER A 274 -21.26 -4.44 -50.90
C SER A 274 -22.10 -3.59 -49.93
N THR A 275 -22.38 -2.30 -50.23
CA THR A 275 -23.62 -1.71 -50.82
C THR A 275 -24.87 -1.62 -49.93
N ASN A 276 -25.46 -0.40 -50.00
CA ASN A 276 -26.80 0.09 -49.61
C ASN A 276 -26.96 0.51 -48.15
N GLY A 277 -27.42 1.73 -47.81
CA GLY A 277 -27.92 2.84 -48.60
C GLY A 277 -28.97 3.62 -47.80
N SER A 278 -28.91 4.96 -47.87
CA SER A 278 -30.00 5.92 -47.57
C SER A 278 -30.40 6.07 -46.09
N SER A 279 -30.83 7.22 -45.55
CA SER A 279 -31.00 8.62 -45.97
C SER A 279 -31.62 9.32 -44.74
N ALA A 280 -31.11 10.49 -44.33
CA ALA A 280 -31.82 11.79 -44.36
C ALA A 280 -32.80 12.13 -43.20
N GLY A 281 -32.76 13.43 -42.83
CA GLY A 281 -33.77 14.19 -42.07
C GLY A 281 -33.62 14.06 -40.56
N GLY A 282 -33.71 15.08 -39.71
CA GLY A 282 -34.17 16.48 -39.74
C GLY A 282 -34.29 16.86 -38.24
N ALA A 283 -33.67 17.95 -37.77
CA ALA A 283 -34.29 19.26 -37.53
C ALA A 283 -35.34 19.32 -36.39
N GLU A 284 -35.23 20.39 -35.59
CA GLU A 284 -36.23 21.00 -34.69
C GLU A 284 -36.51 20.30 -33.34
N GLU A 285 -36.89 20.95 -32.25
CA GLU A 285 -36.84 22.33 -31.71
C GLU A 285 -37.41 22.21 -30.28
N GLY A 286 -37.03 23.13 -29.39
CA GLY A 286 -37.95 23.72 -28.40
C GLY A 286 -38.38 22.92 -27.16
N GLY A 287 -38.22 23.55 -25.99
CA GLY A 287 -38.96 23.15 -24.79
C GLY A 287 -38.37 23.62 -23.47
N ASP A 288 -38.21 24.93 -23.28
CA ASP A 288 -38.17 25.55 -21.94
C ASP A 288 -39.53 25.35 -21.26
N GLU A 289 -39.56 24.92 -19.99
CA GLU A 289 -40.62 25.33 -19.08
C GLU A 289 -40.14 25.36 -17.62
N SER A 290 -40.34 26.52 -17.03
CA SER A 290 -40.12 26.92 -15.65
C SER A 290 -41.14 26.31 -14.68
N GLY A 291 -40.71 25.98 -13.46
CA GLY A 291 -41.59 25.74 -12.32
C GLY A 291 -40.95 26.21 -11.02
N SER A 292 -41.51 27.27 -10.44
CA SER A 292 -41.07 27.93 -9.21
C SER A 292 -42.12 27.79 -8.10
N GLY A 293 -41.68 27.91 -6.85
CA GLY A 293 -42.51 28.07 -5.65
C GLY A 293 -42.38 26.88 -4.68
N GLY A 294 -42.08 27.01 -3.40
CA GLY A 294 -41.98 28.18 -2.53
C GLY A 294 -42.64 27.89 -1.19
N GLY A 295 -41.87 28.02 -0.09
CA GLY A 295 -42.36 28.49 1.21
C GLY A 295 -42.67 27.46 2.31
N GLY A 296 -42.16 27.75 3.52
CA GLY A 296 -42.72 27.23 4.77
C GLY A 296 -41.69 27.02 5.89
N GLY A 297 -41.52 28.01 6.77
CA GLY A 297 -40.58 28.00 7.89
C GLY A 297 -41.03 27.24 9.13
N GLY A 298 -40.10 27.08 10.08
CA GLY A 298 -40.34 26.53 11.41
C GLY A 298 -39.13 26.73 12.33
N SER A 299 -39.36 27.42 13.44
CA SER A 299 -38.42 27.91 14.45
C SER A 299 -38.08 26.89 15.55
N GLY A 300 -36.91 27.07 16.19
CA GLY A 300 -36.55 26.55 17.53
C GLY A 300 -35.13 25.94 17.49
N GLY A 301 -34.15 26.31 18.31
CA GLY A 301 -34.15 26.88 19.65
C GLY A 301 -33.33 25.96 20.55
N GLY A 302 -32.10 26.35 20.90
CA GLY A 302 -31.32 25.79 22.03
C GLY A 302 -30.37 24.63 21.71
N GLY A 303 -29.06 24.92 21.64
CA GLY A 303 -28.01 23.90 21.52
C GLY A 303 -26.58 24.44 21.53
N GLY A 304 -26.29 25.49 22.30
CA GLY A 304 -24.99 26.20 22.24
C GLY A 304 -23.92 25.77 23.25
N ASP A 305 -24.28 25.12 24.37
CA ASP A 305 -23.37 25.03 25.53
C ASP A 305 -22.71 23.67 25.77
N ARG A 306 -23.11 22.60 25.06
CA ARG A 306 -22.51 21.26 25.26
C ARG A 306 -21.32 20.97 24.35
N GLN A 307 -21.12 21.75 23.30
CA GLN A 307 -20.06 21.52 22.33
C GLN A 307 -18.76 22.27 22.70
N ARG A 308 -18.86 23.38 23.45
CA ARG A 308 -17.68 24.12 23.97
C ARG A 308 -16.98 23.39 25.12
N GLN A 309 -17.74 22.79 26.04
CA GLN A 309 -17.18 22.05 27.17
C GLN A 309 -16.51 20.72 26.78
N ARG A 310 -16.81 20.17 25.59
CA ARG A 310 -16.15 18.96 25.07
C ARG A 310 -14.82 19.25 24.38
N VAL A 311 -14.65 20.46 23.84
CA VAL A 311 -13.39 20.92 23.22
C VAL A 311 -12.37 21.29 24.29
N GLU A 312 -12.78 22.04 25.32
CA GLU A 312 -11.88 22.44 26.42
C GLU A 312 -11.39 21.25 27.27
N ALA A 313 -12.21 20.20 27.45
CA ALA A 313 -11.80 18.99 28.15
C ALA A 313 -10.85 18.08 27.34
N SER A 314 -10.83 18.24 26.00
CA SER A 314 -9.89 17.52 25.12
C SER A 314 -8.55 18.23 24.98
N GLU A 315 -8.52 19.56 25.10
CA GLU A 315 -7.30 20.36 25.05
C GLU A 315 -6.42 20.13 26.30
N GLN A 316 -7.01 19.94 27.48
CA GLN A 316 -6.26 19.68 28.71
C GLN A 316 -5.71 18.26 28.87
N SER A 317 -6.19 17.29 28.08
CA SER A 317 -5.63 15.93 28.06
C SER A 317 -4.45 15.75 27.09
N VAL A 318 -4.15 16.76 26.27
CA VAL A 318 -3.07 16.71 25.26
C VAL A 318 -1.78 17.39 25.76
N GLU A 319 -1.82 18.13 26.86
CA GLU A 319 -0.65 18.87 27.38
C GLU A 319 0.24 18.09 28.36
N ASN A 320 0.05 16.78 28.54
CA ASN A 320 0.86 16.00 29.48
C ASN A 320 1.32 14.65 28.90
N SER A 321 2.07 14.72 27.81
CA SER A 321 3.00 13.66 27.39
C SER A 321 4.11 14.23 26.50
N GLU A 322 4.92 15.15 27.04
CA GLU A 322 6.23 15.47 26.46
C GLU A 322 7.24 14.36 26.82
N GLU A 323 7.00 13.15 26.33
CA GLU A 323 8.11 12.28 25.93
C GLU A 323 8.31 12.55 24.44
N SER A 324 9.51 12.99 24.05
CA SER A 324 9.84 13.31 22.66
C SER A 324 9.77 12.04 21.79
N GLU A 325 8.58 11.71 21.28
CA GLU A 325 8.42 10.73 20.22
C GLU A 325 9.10 11.29 18.96
N VAL A 326 10.28 10.73 18.62
CA VAL A 326 10.96 11.04 17.38
C VAL A 326 10.06 10.60 16.22
N GLY A 327 9.55 11.56 15.45
CA GLY A 327 8.69 11.30 14.30
C GLY A 327 9.37 10.41 13.25
N GLN A 328 8.60 9.54 12.62
CA GLN A 328 9.08 8.67 11.56
C GLN A 328 9.31 9.45 10.27
N GLU A 329 10.29 9.01 9.49
CA GLU A 329 10.66 9.63 8.20
C GLU A 329 9.74 9.18 7.06
N ALA A 330 9.07 8.03 7.21
CA ALA A 330 8.18 7.47 6.21
C ALA A 330 7.13 6.55 6.87
N PRO A 331 5.95 6.37 6.25
CA PRO A 331 4.96 5.43 6.75
C PRO A 331 5.41 3.98 6.70
N GLY A 332 4.88 3.16 7.61
CA GLY A 332 5.02 1.70 7.55
C GLY A 332 6.37 1.17 8.03
N GLN A 333 7.07 1.92 8.89
CA GLN A 333 8.37 1.51 9.45
C GLN A 333 8.24 0.59 10.68
N LEU A 334 7.06 0.46 11.28
CA LEU A 334 6.81 -0.40 12.44
C LEU A 334 6.66 -1.89 12.06
N ILE A 335 7.09 -2.77 12.96
CA ILE A 335 7.07 -4.24 12.76
C ILE A 335 5.62 -4.78 12.79
N THR A 336 4.70 -4.13 13.50
CA THR A 336 3.31 -4.57 13.72
C THR A 336 2.33 -4.00 12.69
N HIS A 337 2.79 -3.70 11.46
CA HIS A 337 1.90 -3.26 10.39
C HIS A 337 1.36 -4.45 9.60
N TYR A 338 0.15 -4.29 9.04
CA TYR A 338 -0.49 -5.26 8.15
C TYR A 338 -0.87 -6.57 8.84
N ALA A 339 -1.02 -6.56 10.17
CA ALA A 339 -1.40 -7.75 10.92
C ALA A 339 -2.90 -7.97 10.79
N PRO A 340 -3.36 -9.15 10.33
CA PRO A 340 -4.76 -9.52 10.45
C PRO A 340 -5.14 -9.78 11.91
N ASP A 341 -6.44 -9.79 12.20
CA ASP A 341 -6.99 -10.10 13.52
C ASP A 341 -6.66 -11.54 13.96
N VAL A 342 -6.42 -12.45 13.00
CA VAL A 342 -5.98 -13.82 13.24
C VAL A 342 -4.45 -13.89 13.43
N PRO A 343 -3.92 -14.51 14.51
CA PRO A 343 -2.49 -14.64 14.72
C PRO A 343 -1.72 -15.25 13.52
N THR A 344 -0.85 -14.47 12.91
CA THR A 344 -0.08 -14.86 11.71
C THR A 344 1.38 -15.20 12.03
N PHE A 345 1.90 -16.23 11.37
CA PHE A 345 3.26 -16.74 11.51
C PHE A 345 3.89 -16.97 10.13
N MET A 346 5.09 -16.44 9.92
CA MET A 346 5.84 -16.69 8.69
C MET A 346 6.56 -18.04 8.77
N ILE A 347 6.44 -18.86 7.73
CA ILE A 347 7.00 -20.21 7.67
C ILE A 347 8.22 -20.24 6.76
N ARG A 348 9.32 -20.80 7.27
CA ARG A 348 10.59 -20.97 6.54
C ARG A 348 11.14 -22.38 6.74
N ARG A 349 11.68 -23.02 5.71
CA ARG A 349 12.42 -24.28 5.84
C ARG A 349 13.81 -24.06 6.43
N ALA A 350 14.26 -24.97 7.30
CA ALA A 350 15.63 -24.96 7.80
C ALA A 350 16.64 -25.22 6.67
N ALA A 351 17.76 -24.49 6.67
CA ALA A 351 18.72 -24.48 5.57
C ALA A 351 19.64 -25.73 5.52
N ASP A 352 19.74 -26.53 6.59
CA ASP A 352 20.62 -27.71 6.66
C ASP A 352 20.15 -28.70 7.75
N PRO A 353 19.90 -29.98 7.44
CA PRO A 353 19.57 -31.01 8.43
C PRO A 353 20.73 -31.42 9.35
N THR A 354 21.98 -31.08 9.00
CA THR A 354 23.20 -31.62 9.64
C THR A 354 23.88 -30.69 10.65
N THR A 355 23.53 -29.40 10.67
CA THR A 355 24.07 -28.41 11.61
C THR A 355 23.31 -28.36 12.93
N GLY A 356 23.01 -29.51 13.57
CA GLY A 356 22.63 -29.61 15.00
C GLY A 356 21.38 -28.86 15.50
N ASN A 357 20.84 -27.92 14.75
CA ASN A 357 19.52 -27.34 14.91
C ASN A 357 18.57 -28.30 14.21
N ALA A 358 18.23 -29.39 14.91
CA ALA A 358 17.06 -30.19 14.58
C ALA A 358 15.91 -29.21 14.28
N GLY A 359 15.27 -29.34 13.11
CA GLY A 359 14.20 -28.46 12.67
C GLY A 359 13.27 -28.17 13.83
N VAL A 360 13.21 -26.89 14.23
CA VAL A 360 12.44 -26.48 15.40
C VAL A 360 10.98 -26.44 14.96
N ASP A 361 10.30 -27.58 15.08
CA ASP A 361 8.93 -27.78 14.65
C ASP A 361 7.95 -27.25 15.72
N VAL A 362 7.49 -26.00 15.51
CA VAL A 362 6.71 -25.20 16.48
C VAL A 362 5.19 -25.39 16.33
N LEU A 363 4.71 -26.25 15.43
CA LEU A 363 3.27 -26.45 15.20
C LEU A 363 2.52 -27.09 16.40
N GLY A 364 3.15 -27.29 17.56
CA GLY A 364 2.55 -27.90 18.75
C GLY A 364 2.71 -27.15 20.08
N GLY A 365 3.19 -25.89 20.08
CA GLY A 365 3.39 -25.11 21.31
C GLY A 365 2.57 -23.81 21.37
N ASP A 366 2.08 -23.45 22.56
CA ASP A 366 1.35 -22.21 22.80
C ASP A 366 2.21 -20.99 22.43
N ALA A 367 1.71 -20.19 21.49
CA ALA A 367 2.40 -19.06 20.88
C ALA A 367 2.39 -17.79 21.75
N ALA A 368 2.84 -17.90 22.99
CA ALA A 368 2.99 -16.77 23.91
C ALA A 368 4.46 -16.66 24.38
N GLY A 369 5.25 -15.89 23.63
CA GLY A 369 6.57 -15.41 24.05
C GLY A 369 7.74 -16.33 23.69
N GLY A 370 8.61 -15.85 22.79
CA GLY A 370 10.08 -15.98 22.78
C GLY A 370 10.79 -17.34 22.84
N ASP A 371 10.21 -18.38 23.44
CA ASP A 371 10.84 -19.68 23.62
C ASP A 371 10.15 -20.71 22.71
N ALA A 372 10.90 -21.19 21.72
CA ALA A 372 10.47 -22.28 20.88
C ALA A 372 10.38 -23.57 21.72
N VAL A 373 9.16 -23.98 22.05
CA VAL A 373 8.93 -25.27 22.71
C VAL A 373 9.03 -26.38 21.66
N ALA A 374 10.22 -26.96 21.54
CA ALA A 374 10.40 -28.23 20.83
C ALA A 374 9.66 -29.35 21.60
N GLY A 375 8.64 -29.97 21.01
CA GLY A 375 8.05 -31.19 21.61
C GLY A 375 6.58 -31.54 21.39
N GLY A 376 5.88 -30.99 20.40
CA GLY A 376 4.49 -31.41 20.11
C GLY A 376 4.38 -32.83 19.56
N THR A 377 3.38 -33.61 20.01
CA THR A 377 3.06 -34.93 19.41
C THR A 377 2.52 -34.76 17.98
N VAL A 378 2.61 -35.79 17.13
CA VAL A 378 2.06 -35.78 15.76
C VAL A 378 0.58 -35.38 15.76
N ALA A 379 -0.19 -35.91 16.72
CA ALA A 379 -1.60 -35.57 16.89
C ALA A 379 -1.83 -34.08 17.23
N ALA A 380 -0.98 -33.49 18.07
CA ALA A 380 -1.06 -32.06 18.39
C ALA A 380 -0.75 -31.18 17.17
N ARG A 381 0.23 -31.58 16.34
CA ARG A 381 0.59 -30.87 15.11
C ARG A 381 -0.53 -30.94 14.07
N GLN A 382 -1.12 -32.11 13.89
CA GLN A 382 -2.24 -32.29 12.97
C GLN A 382 -3.46 -31.49 13.43
N ALA A 383 -3.78 -31.51 14.73
CA ALA A 383 -4.85 -30.68 15.29
C ALA A 383 -4.56 -29.19 15.07
N ALA A 384 -3.31 -28.76 15.21
CA ALA A 384 -2.94 -27.38 14.96
C ALA A 384 -3.13 -26.98 13.49
N LEU A 385 -2.72 -27.82 12.53
CA LEU A 385 -2.93 -27.56 11.11
C LEU A 385 -4.42 -27.46 10.74
N GLN A 386 -5.26 -28.32 11.33
CA GLN A 386 -6.72 -28.32 11.10
C GLN A 386 -7.44 -27.06 11.63
N GLU A 387 -6.76 -26.23 12.42
CA GLU A 387 -7.23 -24.92 12.90
C GLU A 387 -6.47 -23.75 12.24
N SER A 388 -5.64 -24.04 11.23
CA SER A 388 -4.78 -23.06 10.56
C SER A 388 -5.25 -22.76 9.15
N VAL A 389 -5.18 -21.49 8.76
CA VAL A 389 -5.24 -21.08 7.36
C VAL A 389 -3.83 -21.00 6.80
N VAL A 390 -3.58 -21.62 5.65
CA VAL A 390 -2.27 -21.62 4.99
C VAL A 390 -2.29 -20.69 3.78
N LEU A 391 -1.38 -19.72 3.78
CA LEU A 391 -1.09 -18.85 2.64
C LEU A 391 0.25 -19.29 2.02
N ASP A 392 0.17 -19.89 0.84
CA ASP A 392 1.29 -20.47 0.13
C ASP A 392 1.80 -19.57 -1.01
N TYR A 393 2.94 -19.93 -1.58
CA TYR A 393 3.49 -19.35 -2.78
C TYR A 393 4.22 -20.43 -3.59
N GLY A 394 3.83 -20.62 -4.85
CA GLY A 394 4.50 -21.55 -5.77
C GLY A 394 4.52 -23.00 -5.27
N GLY A 395 3.51 -23.40 -4.48
CA GLY A 395 3.42 -24.73 -3.87
C GLY A 395 4.46 -25.02 -2.78
N TYR A 396 5.08 -24.02 -2.17
CA TYR A 396 6.09 -24.20 -1.11
C TYR A 396 5.55 -24.96 0.12
N LEU A 397 4.27 -24.78 0.44
CA LEU A 397 3.53 -25.35 1.56
C LEU A 397 2.41 -26.30 1.09
N ILE A 398 2.40 -26.73 -0.17
CA ILE A 398 1.33 -27.55 -0.76
C ILE A 398 1.09 -28.85 0.00
N ALA A 399 2.12 -29.41 0.64
CA ALA A 399 2.03 -30.62 1.45
C ALA A 399 1.07 -30.50 2.65
N TYR A 400 0.76 -29.27 3.08
CA TYR A 400 -0.16 -28.98 4.18
C TYR A 400 -1.59 -28.66 3.71
N ALA A 401 -1.85 -28.57 2.40
CA ALA A 401 -3.13 -28.10 1.85
C ALA A 401 -4.32 -28.95 2.32
N ASP A 402 -4.20 -30.29 2.26
CA ASP A 402 -5.27 -31.22 2.64
C ASP A 402 -5.50 -31.30 4.16
N GLN A 403 -4.58 -30.76 4.95
CA GLN A 403 -4.63 -30.82 6.42
C GLN A 403 -4.99 -29.47 7.06
N ALA A 404 -4.93 -28.39 6.29
CA ALA A 404 -5.25 -27.06 6.75
C ALA A 404 -6.77 -26.86 6.82
N LEU A 405 -7.21 -25.96 7.71
CA LEU A 405 -8.61 -25.51 7.75
C LEU A 405 -9.01 -24.87 6.41
N ALA A 406 -8.11 -24.06 5.86
CA ALA A 406 -8.23 -23.46 4.54
C ALA A 406 -6.84 -23.25 3.95
N TYR A 407 -6.76 -23.27 2.63
CA TYR A 407 -5.50 -23.12 1.89
C TYR A 407 -5.71 -22.17 0.71
N ARG A 408 -4.74 -21.29 0.48
CA ARG A 408 -4.68 -20.45 -0.72
C ARG A 408 -3.23 -20.25 -1.12
N ASP A 409 -2.92 -20.50 -2.38
CA ASP A 409 -1.63 -20.13 -2.97
C ASP A 409 -1.76 -18.72 -3.57
N LEU A 410 -0.87 -17.82 -3.13
CA LEU A 410 -0.80 -16.44 -3.60
C LEU A 410 -0.36 -16.35 -5.06
N SER A 411 0.42 -17.32 -5.55
CA SER A 411 0.74 -17.49 -6.95
C SER A 411 1.18 -18.94 -7.22
N PRO A 412 0.27 -19.81 -7.69
CA PRO A 412 0.60 -21.19 -8.04
C PRO A 412 1.71 -21.32 -9.09
N LYS A 413 1.92 -20.27 -9.90
CA LYS A 413 2.94 -20.22 -10.95
C LYS A 413 4.28 -19.66 -10.46
N GLY A 414 4.36 -19.18 -9.22
CA GLY A 414 5.54 -18.51 -8.68
C GLY A 414 5.81 -17.15 -9.32
N ASP A 415 4.76 -16.37 -9.60
CA ASP A 415 4.82 -14.97 -10.02
C ASP A 415 4.71 -14.07 -8.78
N THR A 416 5.79 -13.38 -8.43
CA THR A 416 5.85 -12.49 -7.25
C THR A 416 4.96 -11.26 -7.39
N GLN A 417 4.67 -10.79 -8.60
CA GLN A 417 3.73 -9.69 -8.79
C GLN A 417 2.29 -10.15 -8.58
N GLU A 418 1.95 -11.37 -9.01
CA GLU A 418 0.66 -11.99 -8.66
C GLU A 418 0.53 -12.16 -7.14
N ALA A 419 1.58 -12.64 -6.49
CA ALA A 419 1.58 -12.80 -5.04
C ALA A 419 1.44 -11.46 -4.30
N ALA A 420 2.15 -10.41 -4.74
CA ALA A 420 2.02 -9.06 -4.20
C ALA A 420 0.58 -8.53 -4.34
N ARG A 421 -0.03 -8.71 -5.51
CA ARG A 421 -1.43 -8.34 -5.79
C ARG A 421 -2.40 -9.02 -4.84
N GLY A 422 -2.22 -10.31 -4.62
CA GLY A 422 -3.12 -11.14 -3.82
C GLY A 422 -2.91 -11.04 -2.31
N LEU A 423 -1.76 -10.58 -1.83
CA LEU A 423 -1.35 -10.72 -0.43
C LEU A 423 -2.34 -10.13 0.56
N PHE A 424 -2.68 -8.84 0.45
CA PHE A 424 -3.58 -8.20 1.42
C PHE A 424 -5.01 -8.72 1.33
N ALA A 425 -5.50 -9.02 0.13
CA ALA A 425 -6.81 -9.65 -0.03
C ALA A 425 -6.84 -11.07 0.57
N ALA A 426 -5.74 -11.83 0.46
CA ALA A 426 -5.61 -13.13 1.09
C ALA A 426 -5.54 -13.04 2.61
N LEU A 427 -4.79 -12.07 3.15
CA LEU A 427 -4.73 -11.81 4.60
C LEU A 427 -6.10 -11.43 5.16
N ARG A 428 -6.85 -10.54 4.50
CA ARG A 428 -8.24 -10.22 4.87
C ARG A 428 -9.16 -11.43 4.79
N TRP A 429 -9.07 -12.21 3.71
CA TRP A 429 -9.83 -13.45 3.58
C TRP A 429 -9.59 -14.44 4.73
N THR A 430 -8.39 -14.45 5.34
CA THR A 430 -8.15 -15.34 6.49
C THR A 430 -9.01 -15.00 7.71
N GLU A 431 -9.46 -13.75 7.83
CA GLU A 431 -10.32 -13.27 8.92
C GLU A 431 -11.77 -13.73 8.73
N ASP A 432 -12.16 -14.01 7.48
CA ASP A 432 -13.48 -14.53 7.12
C ASP A 432 -13.60 -16.05 7.33
N ILE A 433 -12.49 -16.75 7.60
CA ILE A 433 -12.49 -18.19 7.83
C ILE A 433 -12.93 -18.50 9.26
N GLU A 434 -14.18 -18.95 9.40
CA GLU A 434 -14.73 -19.37 10.68
C GLU A 434 -13.88 -20.50 11.31
N GLY A 435 -13.50 -20.31 12.57
CA GLY A 435 -12.69 -21.28 13.31
C GLY A 435 -11.17 -21.16 13.09
N ALA A 436 -10.70 -20.24 12.24
CA ALA A 436 -9.28 -19.98 12.08
C ALA A 436 -8.67 -19.46 13.38
N LYS A 437 -7.69 -20.21 13.92
CA LYS A 437 -6.95 -19.80 15.13
C LYS A 437 -5.56 -19.25 14.82
N ARG A 438 -5.05 -19.51 13.62
CA ARG A 438 -3.74 -19.04 13.16
C ARG A 438 -3.64 -19.01 11.65
N VAL A 439 -2.78 -18.14 11.13
CA VAL A 439 -2.38 -18.09 9.71
C VAL A 439 -0.92 -18.48 9.60
N LEU A 440 -0.62 -19.39 8.68
CA LEU A 440 0.73 -19.81 8.32
C LEU A 440 1.03 -19.26 6.92
N ILE A 441 1.92 -18.28 6.82
CA ILE A 441 2.26 -17.63 5.55
C ILE A 441 3.66 -18.01 5.09
N CYS A 442 3.81 -18.41 3.83
CA CYS A 442 5.10 -18.75 3.23
C CYS A 442 6.05 -17.54 3.23
N ASP A 443 7.33 -17.80 3.53
CA ASP A 443 8.42 -16.87 3.23
C ASP A 443 8.73 -16.87 1.72
N VAL A 444 8.10 -15.95 0.99
CA VAL A 444 8.27 -15.78 -0.46
C VAL A 444 9.71 -15.54 -0.86
N MET A 445 10.53 -14.89 -0.02
CA MET A 445 11.95 -14.66 -0.33
C MET A 445 12.75 -15.97 -0.31
N ALA A 446 12.36 -16.94 0.52
CA ALA A 446 12.96 -18.27 0.53
C ALA A 446 12.45 -19.17 -0.61
N ALA A 447 11.28 -18.88 -1.16
CA ALA A 447 10.61 -19.70 -2.18
C ALA A 447 10.84 -19.20 -3.63
N ALA A 448 11.00 -17.89 -3.83
CA ALA A 448 11.19 -17.28 -5.13
C ALA A 448 12.66 -17.36 -5.61
N PRO A 449 12.92 -17.24 -6.93
CA PRO A 449 14.29 -17.13 -7.45
C PRO A 449 15.04 -15.95 -6.85
N ALA A 450 16.32 -16.11 -6.52
CA ALA A 450 17.15 -15.06 -5.91
C ALA A 450 17.31 -13.80 -6.79
N THR A 451 17.00 -13.88 -8.08
CA THR A 451 17.04 -12.77 -9.04
C THR A 451 15.76 -11.93 -9.06
N ASP A 452 14.71 -12.34 -8.34
CA ASP A 452 13.44 -11.65 -8.32
C ASP A 452 13.49 -10.41 -7.42
N GLU A 453 13.41 -9.24 -8.03
CA GLU A 453 13.51 -7.94 -7.34
C GLU A 453 12.27 -7.64 -6.45
N HIS A 454 11.13 -8.32 -6.63
CA HIS A 454 9.88 -8.07 -5.89
C HIS A 454 9.62 -9.07 -4.76
N ALA A 455 10.28 -10.24 -4.75
CA ALA A 455 10.16 -11.23 -3.68
C ALA A 455 10.41 -10.61 -2.29
N ALA A 456 11.38 -9.69 -2.21
CA ALA A 456 11.74 -8.98 -0.99
C ALA A 456 10.62 -8.08 -0.45
N THR A 457 9.81 -7.49 -1.33
CA THR A 457 8.65 -6.67 -0.95
C THR A 457 7.56 -7.54 -0.34
N VAL A 458 7.22 -8.65 -1.00
CA VAL A 458 6.18 -9.58 -0.52
C VAL A 458 6.57 -10.19 0.82
N ALA A 459 7.84 -10.60 0.96
CA ALA A 459 8.37 -11.15 2.21
C ALA A 459 8.38 -10.11 3.35
N ASP A 460 8.75 -8.84 3.11
CA ASP A 460 8.69 -7.80 4.14
C ASP A 460 7.25 -7.60 4.65
N ARG A 461 6.25 -7.62 3.75
CA ARG A 461 4.84 -7.53 4.14
C ARG A 461 4.34 -8.75 4.89
N ALA A 462 4.68 -9.95 4.43
CA ALA A 462 4.36 -11.19 5.14
C ALA A 462 4.97 -11.23 6.56
N PHE A 463 6.23 -10.79 6.69
CA PHE A 463 6.94 -10.73 7.97
C PHE A 463 6.29 -9.75 8.96
N ARG A 464 5.88 -8.57 8.48
CA ARG A 464 5.17 -7.58 9.30
C ARG A 464 3.75 -8.03 9.65
N ALA A 465 3.03 -8.65 8.73
CA ALA A 465 1.74 -9.28 9.01
C ALA A 465 1.87 -10.36 10.10
N ALA A 466 2.98 -11.10 10.10
CA ALA A 466 3.33 -12.04 11.16
C ALA A 466 3.81 -11.37 12.46
N SER A 467 3.89 -10.03 12.52
CA SER A 467 4.48 -9.27 13.63
C SER A 467 5.88 -9.74 14.00
N GLY A 468 6.67 -10.12 12.99
CA GLY A 468 8.02 -10.65 13.16
C GLY A 468 8.12 -12.11 13.64
N ARG A 469 6.99 -12.81 13.80
CA ARG A 469 6.98 -14.21 14.23
C ARG A 469 7.33 -15.13 13.06
N VAL A 470 8.39 -15.90 13.22
CA VAL A 470 8.86 -16.87 12.22
C VAL A 470 8.90 -18.26 12.84
N LEU A 471 8.31 -19.24 12.16
CA LEU A 471 8.41 -20.66 12.50
C LEU A 471 9.28 -21.37 11.48
N LEU A 472 10.13 -22.27 11.97
CA LEU A 472 10.94 -23.13 11.12
C LEU A 472 10.25 -24.47 10.92
N ILE A 473 10.30 -24.99 9.69
CA ILE A 473 9.86 -26.35 9.37
C ILE A 473 11.04 -27.18 8.86
N GLY A 474 10.93 -28.51 8.97
CA GLY A 474 11.92 -29.46 8.47
C GLY A 474 12.22 -29.29 6.98
N ALA A 475 13.37 -29.83 6.54
CA ALA A 475 13.83 -29.69 5.16
C ALA A 475 13.01 -30.50 4.14
N GLU A 476 12.37 -31.59 4.59
CA GLU A 476 11.58 -32.48 3.73
C GLU A 476 10.06 -32.26 3.91
N PRO A 477 9.25 -32.31 2.83
CA PRO A 477 7.79 -32.12 2.88
C PRO A 477 7.03 -33.13 3.76
N THR A 478 7.69 -34.20 4.18
CA THR A 478 7.10 -35.41 4.80
C THR A 478 7.38 -35.58 6.29
N ASP A 479 7.82 -34.55 7.01
CA ASP A 479 8.06 -34.68 8.47
C ASP A 479 6.78 -34.75 9.33
N LEU A 480 5.62 -34.98 8.70
CA LEU A 480 4.52 -35.71 9.33
C LEU A 480 4.66 -37.19 8.95
N PRO A 481 5.00 -38.09 9.90
CA PRO A 481 5.13 -39.50 9.59
C PRO A 481 3.80 -40.04 9.02
N PRO A 482 3.85 -41.00 8.07
CA PRO A 482 2.64 -41.59 7.52
C PRO A 482 1.79 -42.17 8.66
N LEU A 483 0.50 -41.84 8.66
CA LEU A 483 -0.49 -42.46 9.54
C LEU A 483 -0.46 -43.97 9.29
N SER A 484 0.14 -44.70 10.22
CA SER A 484 0.11 -46.17 10.27
C SER A 484 -1.22 -46.67 10.79
#